data_AF-A0A9D5APZ8-F1
#
_entry.id   AF-A0A9D5APZ8-F1
#
_cell.length_a   1.000
_cell.length_b   1.000
_cell.length_c   1.000
_cell.angle_alpha   90.00
_cell.angle_beta   90.00
_cell.angle_gamma   90.00
#
_symmetry.space_group_name_H-M   'P 1'
#
loop_
_entity.id
_entity.type
_entity.pdbx_description
1 polymer ?
#
loop_
_entity_poly.entity_id
_entity_poly.type
_entity_poly.pdbx_seq_one_letter_code
_entity_poly.pdbx_strand_id
1 'polypeptide(L)'
;MSNELKYKEQAFDEKIEKIFNLAEKVDSESISVGNAAVGSLLGGIGYFYGQSKIALSRTLNFRKHVDYVSYWPAELYTAVPSRSFFPRGFLWDEGFHQFLIWRWDIHISLDIIGHWLDMMNIDGWIPRRQIREIEASFKAANLIYVITKLGLLFVYDLETATAVYRNRISPDPIFLTPEATSVGGFYAINRRGQVLLATVNEQTIVNFVSGQLNNLELVVSLAKRGNLPGAEKLVVERFHELFAQTKYKEAAELASQSPQGILRTPDTVAKFQSVPVQAGQTPPLLQYFGTLLTRGKPNAFESLELSRLVVNQNKKNLLENWLAEDKLECSEELGDLVKTVDNDLALKIYIKARANSNGFTSKQEHEQRLLQQHCRTNTRPNANLTRPVKLSLSGIEAGPQIILQCKDSPTKL
;
A
#
# COMPACT_ATOMS: atom_id res chain seq x y z
N MET A 1 -34.65 -12.47 -25.00
CA MET A 1 -34.91 -11.49 -23.93
C MET A 1 -36.35 -11.67 -23.45
N SER A 2 -36.60 -11.68 -22.15
CA SER A 2 -37.94 -11.87 -21.58
C SER A 2 -38.87 -10.70 -21.96
N ASN A 3 -40.18 -10.95 -22.06
CA ASN A 3 -41.18 -9.91 -22.31
C ASN A 3 -41.14 -8.78 -21.27
N GLU A 4 -40.72 -9.10 -20.04
CA GLU A 4 -40.55 -8.16 -18.95
C GLU A 4 -39.40 -7.16 -19.18
N LEU A 5 -38.30 -7.59 -19.79
CA LEU A 5 -37.19 -6.68 -20.10
C LEU A 5 -37.62 -5.61 -21.11
N LYS A 6 -38.34 -6.03 -22.17
CA LYS A 6 -38.86 -5.10 -23.18
C LYS A 6 -39.83 -4.08 -22.58
N TYR A 7 -40.69 -4.54 -21.66
CA TYR A 7 -41.59 -3.65 -20.94
C TYR A 7 -40.84 -2.62 -20.08
N LYS A 8 -39.78 -3.04 -19.38
CA LYS A 8 -38.95 -2.12 -18.56
C LYS A 8 -38.14 -1.15 -19.40
N GLU A 9 -37.64 -1.58 -20.56
CA GLU A 9 -36.95 -0.73 -21.54
C GLU A 9 -37.89 0.36 -22.07
N GLN A 10 -39.09 0.00 -22.51
CA GLN A 10 -40.12 0.97 -22.93
C GLN A 10 -40.48 1.95 -21.81
N ALA A 11 -40.71 1.45 -20.59
CA ALA A 11 -41.03 2.30 -19.44
C ALA A 11 -39.89 3.26 -19.08
N PHE A 12 -38.63 2.87 -19.30
CA PHE A 12 -37.46 3.72 -19.09
C PHE A 12 -37.42 4.85 -20.13
N ASP A 13 -37.58 4.53 -21.42
CA ASP A 13 -37.59 5.52 -22.50
C ASP A 13 -38.73 6.54 -22.34
N GLU A 14 -39.94 6.06 -22.02
CA GLU A 14 -41.10 6.92 -21.73
C GLU A 14 -40.85 7.86 -20.54
N LYS A 15 -40.21 7.35 -19.48
CA LYS A 15 -39.89 8.14 -18.29
C LYS A 15 -38.82 9.19 -18.58
N ILE A 16 -37.79 8.88 -19.37
CA ILE A 16 -36.80 9.88 -19.80
C ILE A 16 -37.47 11.01 -20.55
N GLU A 17 -38.29 10.69 -21.55
CA GLU A 17 -38.92 11.72 -22.38
C GLU A 17 -39.83 12.62 -21.53
N LYS A 18 -40.59 12.04 -20.60
CA LYS A 18 -41.43 12.79 -19.65
C LYS A 18 -40.64 13.74 -18.76
N ILE A 19 -39.43 13.37 -18.32
CA ILE A 19 -38.63 14.14 -17.35
C ILE A 19 -37.79 15.22 -18.04
N PHE A 20 -37.22 14.91 -19.21
CA PHE A 20 -36.23 15.77 -19.87
C PHE A 20 -36.78 16.49 -21.09
N ASN A 21 -37.86 15.99 -21.71
CA ASN A 21 -38.51 16.52 -22.91
C ASN A 21 -37.47 16.85 -23.99
N LEU A 22 -36.85 15.79 -24.54
CA LEU A 22 -35.67 15.88 -25.42
C LEU A 22 -36.05 15.90 -26.90
N ALA A 23 -37.18 15.29 -27.27
CA ALA A 23 -37.59 15.10 -28.66
C ALA A 23 -37.70 16.42 -29.47
N GLU A 24 -38.02 17.52 -28.80
CA GLU A 24 -38.15 18.84 -29.44
C GLU A 24 -36.85 19.68 -29.41
N LYS A 25 -35.84 19.24 -28.67
CA LYS A 25 -34.64 20.05 -28.38
C LYS A 25 -33.38 19.58 -29.10
N VAL A 26 -33.30 18.29 -29.43
CA VAL A 26 -32.10 17.65 -29.97
C VAL A 26 -32.46 16.62 -31.04
N ASP A 27 -31.49 16.27 -31.87
CA ASP A 27 -31.63 15.23 -32.90
C ASP A 27 -31.72 13.80 -32.31
N SER A 28 -32.12 12.84 -33.14
CA SER A 28 -32.33 11.45 -32.69
C SER A 28 -31.07 10.73 -32.21
N GLU A 29 -29.89 11.09 -32.73
CA GLU A 29 -28.62 10.51 -32.29
C GLU A 29 -28.26 11.01 -30.88
N SER A 30 -28.42 12.32 -30.65
CA SER A 30 -28.26 12.94 -29.34
C SER A 30 -29.20 12.37 -28.28
N ILE A 31 -30.46 12.06 -28.63
CA ILE A 31 -31.41 11.39 -27.72
C ILE A 31 -30.90 9.99 -27.33
N SER A 32 -30.43 9.21 -28.30
CA SER A 32 -29.89 7.87 -28.05
C SER A 32 -28.69 7.92 -27.08
N VAL A 33 -27.77 8.87 -27.28
CA VAL A 33 -26.62 9.09 -26.38
C VAL A 33 -27.09 9.53 -24.99
N GLY A 34 -28.07 10.41 -24.91
CA GLY A 34 -28.66 10.85 -23.64
C GLY A 34 -29.27 9.70 -22.84
N ASN A 35 -30.04 8.83 -23.50
CA ASN A 35 -30.64 7.65 -22.87
C ASN A 35 -29.56 6.70 -22.33
N ALA A 36 -28.52 6.44 -23.14
CA ALA A 36 -27.40 5.61 -22.72
C ALA A 36 -26.63 6.23 -21.54
N ALA A 37 -26.42 7.56 -21.53
CA ALA A 37 -25.73 8.27 -20.46
C ALA A 37 -26.51 8.22 -19.14
N VAL A 38 -27.82 8.49 -19.17
CA VAL A 38 -28.70 8.39 -17.99
C VAL A 38 -28.76 6.94 -17.49
N GLY A 39 -28.91 5.97 -18.39
CA GLY A 39 -28.91 4.55 -18.05
C GLY A 39 -27.60 4.11 -17.39
N SER A 40 -26.46 4.55 -17.93
CA SER A 40 -25.13 4.28 -17.36
C SER A 40 -24.95 4.93 -16.00
N LEU A 41 -25.43 6.16 -15.81
CA LEU A 41 -25.37 6.85 -14.52
C LEU A 41 -26.18 6.11 -13.45
N LEU A 42 -27.44 5.78 -13.75
CA LEU A 42 -28.33 5.08 -12.83
C LEU A 42 -27.84 3.66 -12.54
N GLY A 43 -27.33 2.96 -13.56
CA GLY A 43 -26.71 1.63 -13.40
C GLY A 43 -25.38 1.67 -12.65
N GLY A 44 -24.74 2.83 -12.56
CA GLY A 44 -23.54 3.07 -11.76
C GLY A 44 -23.80 3.38 -10.29
N ILE A 45 -25.06 3.46 -9.86
CA ILE A 45 -25.39 3.61 -8.45
C ILE A 45 -25.08 2.30 -7.72
N GLY A 46 -24.24 2.39 -6.70
CA GLY A 46 -23.78 1.25 -5.92
C GLY A 46 -23.85 1.51 -4.43
N TYR A 47 -23.84 0.42 -3.67
CA TYR A 47 -23.70 0.43 -2.22
C TYR A 47 -22.33 -0.10 -1.83
N PHE A 48 -21.61 0.66 -1.01
CA PHE A 48 -20.26 0.37 -0.56
C PHE A 48 -20.23 0.35 0.96
N TYR A 49 -19.59 -0.63 1.56
CA TYR A 49 -19.39 -0.70 3.01
C TYR A 49 -17.90 -0.90 3.31
N GLY A 50 -17.41 -0.31 4.38
CA GLY A 50 -16.07 -0.60 4.89
C GLY A 50 -15.37 0.58 5.53
N GLN A 51 -14.11 0.39 5.87
CA GLN A 51 -13.29 1.39 6.55
C GLN A 51 -12.47 2.19 5.53
N SER A 52 -12.31 3.51 5.73
CA SER A 52 -11.49 4.35 4.85
C SER A 52 -10.20 4.76 5.56
N LYS A 53 -9.05 4.80 4.86
CA LYS A 53 -7.78 5.29 5.42
C LYS A 53 -7.52 6.73 5.02
N ILE A 54 -7.26 7.57 6.02
CA ILE A 54 -7.07 9.01 5.82
C ILE A 54 -5.65 9.40 6.18
N ALA A 55 -4.95 9.99 5.21
CA ALA A 55 -3.63 10.56 5.41
C ALA A 55 -3.72 11.81 6.30
N LEU A 56 -3.02 11.81 7.43
CA LEU A 56 -2.99 12.96 8.37
C LEU A 56 -2.06 14.10 7.93
N SER A 57 -1.21 13.90 6.92
CA SER A 57 -0.21 14.91 6.56
C SER A 57 -0.83 16.08 5.76
N ARG A 58 -0.79 17.28 6.35
CA ARG A 58 -1.13 18.57 5.70
C ARG A 58 -0.12 18.99 4.63
N THR A 59 1.02 18.30 4.53
CA THR A 59 2.10 18.62 3.59
C THR A 59 2.40 17.40 2.74
N LEU A 60 2.00 17.46 1.47
CA LEU A 60 2.35 16.51 0.41
C LEU A 60 3.86 16.60 0.09
N ASN A 61 4.71 16.22 1.04
CA ASN A 61 6.07 15.83 0.73
C ASN A 61 6.05 14.31 0.51
N PHE A 62 6.11 13.91 -0.77
CA PHE A 62 6.05 12.53 -1.28
C PHE A 62 7.15 11.56 -0.76
N ARG A 63 7.79 11.83 0.39
CA ARG A 63 8.96 11.09 0.90
C ARG A 63 8.96 10.77 2.40
N LYS A 64 7.86 10.99 3.13
CA LYS A 64 7.76 10.58 4.54
C LYS A 64 6.67 9.50 4.70
N HIS A 65 6.84 8.62 5.69
CA HIS A 65 5.75 7.79 6.19
C HIS A 65 4.55 8.70 6.45
N VAL A 66 3.49 8.47 5.68
CA VAL A 66 2.22 9.17 5.87
C VAL A 66 1.53 8.43 6.99
N ASP A 67 1.36 9.07 8.13
CA ASP A 67 0.51 8.52 9.18
C ASP A 67 -0.92 8.47 8.64
N TYR A 68 -1.50 7.27 8.67
CA TYR A 68 -2.87 7.02 8.27
C TYR A 68 -3.72 6.77 9.51
N VAL A 69 -4.89 7.39 9.55
CA VAL A 69 -5.94 7.05 10.51
C VAL A 69 -7.03 6.31 9.77
N SER A 70 -7.41 5.15 10.27
CA SER A 70 -8.61 4.48 9.80
C SER A 70 -9.83 5.21 10.35
N TYR A 71 -10.72 5.63 9.46
CA TYR A 71 -12.04 6.13 9.81
C TYR A 71 -12.91 5.02 10.39
N TRP A 72 -14.10 5.33 10.90
CA TRP A 72 -15.03 4.27 11.30
C TRP A 72 -15.54 3.49 10.06
N PRO A 73 -15.86 2.20 10.20
CA PRO A 73 -16.59 1.46 9.18
C PRO A 73 -17.91 2.17 8.91
N ALA A 74 -18.18 2.48 7.64
CA ALA A 74 -19.41 3.15 7.26
C ALA A 74 -19.87 2.68 5.87
N GLU A 75 -21.16 2.86 5.66
CA GLU A 75 -21.83 2.62 4.39
C GLU A 75 -21.84 3.87 3.51
N LEU A 76 -21.94 3.66 2.21
CA LEU A 76 -22.07 4.71 1.22
C LEU A 76 -22.88 4.18 0.04
N TYR A 77 -24.08 4.72 -0.11
CA TYR A 77 -24.89 4.56 -1.31
C TYR A 77 -24.67 5.78 -2.22
N THR A 78 -24.16 5.58 -3.43
CA THR A 78 -23.70 6.70 -4.29
C THR A 78 -23.59 6.28 -5.75
N ALA A 79 -23.70 7.25 -6.65
CA ALA A 79 -23.39 7.08 -8.07
C ALA A 79 -21.88 7.08 -8.31
N VAL A 80 -21.40 6.12 -9.10
CA VAL A 80 -20.00 6.00 -9.48
C VAL A 80 -19.77 6.59 -10.88
N PRO A 81 -18.75 7.44 -11.07
CA PRO A 81 -18.39 7.90 -12.40
C PRO A 81 -17.90 6.71 -13.24
N SER A 82 -18.38 6.58 -14.47
CA SER A 82 -17.98 5.51 -15.41
C SER A 82 -16.56 5.70 -15.93
N ARG A 83 -15.55 5.62 -15.05
CA ARG A 83 -14.11 5.76 -15.36
C ARG A 83 -13.37 4.47 -15.05
N SER A 84 -12.55 4.00 -15.99
CA SER A 84 -11.81 2.72 -15.93
C SER A 84 -10.84 2.59 -14.74
N PHE A 85 -10.43 3.70 -14.13
CA PHE A 85 -9.48 3.73 -13.01
C PHE A 85 -10.06 4.31 -11.69
N PHE A 86 -11.37 4.61 -11.68
CA PHE A 86 -12.05 5.24 -10.52
C PHE A 86 -13.50 4.75 -10.32
N PRO A 87 -13.77 3.44 -10.18
CA PRO A 87 -15.13 2.92 -10.03
C PRO A 87 -15.67 3.05 -8.59
N ARG A 88 -15.56 4.23 -7.98
CA ARG A 88 -15.96 4.45 -6.58
C ARG A 88 -16.56 5.83 -6.34
N GLY A 89 -17.29 5.96 -5.23
CA GLY A 89 -17.87 7.23 -4.79
C GLY A 89 -16.84 8.35 -4.68
N PHE A 90 -17.13 9.47 -5.35
CA PHE A 90 -16.31 10.67 -5.29
C PHE A 90 -17.20 11.89 -5.07
N LEU A 91 -17.05 12.52 -3.90
CA LEU A 91 -17.96 13.56 -3.42
C LEU A 91 -18.08 14.75 -4.38
N TRP A 92 -16.98 15.11 -5.06
CA TRP A 92 -17.00 16.21 -6.02
C TRP A 92 -17.80 15.89 -7.28
N ASP A 93 -17.81 14.62 -7.71
CA ASP A 93 -18.58 14.18 -8.88
C ASP A 93 -20.06 14.00 -8.52
N GLU A 94 -20.38 13.67 -7.25
CA GLU A 94 -21.75 13.47 -6.78
C GLU A 94 -22.67 14.65 -7.09
N GLY A 95 -22.20 15.89 -6.88
CA GLY A 95 -22.99 17.08 -7.20
C GLY A 95 -23.46 17.11 -8.66
N PHE A 96 -22.63 16.62 -9.58
CA PHE A 96 -22.99 16.52 -11.00
C PHE A 96 -23.99 15.40 -11.27
N HIS A 97 -23.82 14.25 -10.61
CA HIS A 97 -24.76 13.12 -10.72
C HIS A 97 -26.15 13.52 -10.23
N GLN A 98 -26.22 14.27 -9.14
CA GLN A 98 -27.48 14.66 -8.54
C GLN A 98 -28.35 15.48 -9.49
N PHE A 99 -27.80 16.35 -10.35
CA PHE A 99 -28.57 17.11 -11.34
C PHE A 99 -29.52 16.27 -12.21
N LEU A 100 -29.15 15.00 -12.44
CA LEU A 100 -29.97 14.04 -13.18
C LEU A 100 -30.75 13.12 -12.25
N ILE A 101 -30.14 12.62 -11.18
CA ILE A 101 -30.75 11.65 -10.26
C ILE A 101 -31.96 12.26 -9.54
N TRP A 102 -31.89 13.51 -9.06
CA TRP A 102 -33.02 14.12 -8.34
C TRP A 102 -34.27 14.28 -9.23
N ARG A 103 -34.06 14.53 -10.53
CA ARG A 103 -35.15 14.61 -11.52
C ARG A 103 -35.73 13.23 -11.82
N TRP A 104 -34.89 12.19 -11.74
CA TRP A 104 -35.28 10.80 -11.96
C TRP A 104 -36.08 10.22 -10.79
N ASP A 105 -35.55 10.36 -9.58
CA ASP A 105 -36.14 9.88 -8.34
C ASP A 105 -35.57 10.66 -7.13
N ILE A 106 -36.44 11.41 -6.44
CA ILE A 106 -36.04 12.22 -5.29
C ILE A 106 -35.66 11.38 -4.08
N HIS A 107 -36.22 10.18 -3.92
CA HIS A 107 -35.91 9.32 -2.77
C HIS A 107 -34.49 8.77 -2.89
N ILE A 108 -34.11 8.29 -4.08
CA ILE A 108 -32.73 7.86 -4.37
C ILE A 108 -31.75 9.02 -4.12
N SER A 109 -32.10 10.23 -4.56
CA SER A 109 -31.29 11.42 -4.34
C SER A 109 -31.09 11.72 -2.85
N LEU A 110 -32.16 11.69 -2.06
CA LEU A 110 -32.11 11.93 -0.62
C LEU A 110 -31.31 10.85 0.12
N ASP A 111 -31.47 9.58 -0.25
CA ASP A 111 -30.69 8.48 0.33
C ASP A 111 -29.19 8.69 0.06
N ILE A 112 -28.81 8.99 -1.19
CA ILE A 112 -27.40 9.24 -1.55
C ILE A 112 -26.82 10.43 -0.76
N ILE A 113 -27.55 11.54 -0.69
CA ILE A 113 -27.12 12.72 0.07
C ILE A 113 -26.99 12.39 1.56
N GLY A 114 -27.94 11.65 2.12
CA GLY A 114 -27.90 11.18 3.50
C GLY A 114 -26.64 10.38 3.80
N HIS A 115 -26.34 9.38 2.98
CA HIS A 115 -25.12 8.58 3.11
C HIS A 115 -23.83 9.42 3.02
N TRP A 116 -23.79 10.47 2.19
CA TRP A 116 -22.64 11.38 2.15
C TRP A 116 -22.52 12.25 3.41
N LEU A 117 -23.65 12.69 3.98
CA LEU A 117 -23.67 13.47 5.21
C LEU A 117 -23.29 12.61 6.44
N ASP A 118 -23.66 11.33 6.46
CA ASP A 118 -23.25 10.38 7.50
C ASP A 118 -21.72 10.13 7.54
N MET A 119 -21.03 10.43 6.43
CA MET A 119 -19.57 10.37 6.34
C MET A 119 -18.87 11.63 6.89
N MET A 120 -19.63 12.64 7.30
CA MET A 120 -19.10 13.88 7.86
C MET A 120 -18.59 13.65 9.28
N ASN A 121 -17.38 14.12 9.56
CA ASN A 121 -16.83 14.08 10.91
C ASN A 121 -17.28 15.27 11.76
N ILE A 122 -16.87 15.27 13.03
CA ILE A 122 -17.18 16.33 14.00
C ILE A 122 -16.70 17.72 13.57
N ASP A 123 -15.69 17.80 12.70
CA ASP A 123 -15.17 19.06 12.16
C ASP A 123 -15.94 19.53 10.90
N GLY A 124 -16.99 18.81 10.48
CA GLY A 124 -17.77 19.12 9.27
C GLY A 124 -17.10 18.66 7.97
N TRP A 125 -16.06 17.83 8.04
CA TRP A 125 -15.29 17.39 6.89
C TRP A 125 -15.73 16.00 6.41
N ILE A 126 -15.94 15.88 5.10
CA ILE A 126 -16.24 14.60 4.43
C ILE A 126 -15.02 14.20 3.58
N PRO A 127 -14.52 12.96 3.71
CA PRO A 127 -13.46 12.47 2.83
C PRO A 127 -13.95 12.43 1.38
N ARG A 128 -13.31 13.23 0.52
CA ARG A 128 -13.72 13.39 -0.88
C ARG A 128 -13.64 12.11 -1.71
N ARG A 129 -12.63 11.27 -1.46
CA ARG A 129 -12.40 9.98 -2.15
C ARG A 129 -12.67 8.85 -1.17
N GLN A 130 -13.64 8.01 -1.48
CA GLN A 130 -14.02 6.89 -0.62
C GLN A 130 -13.38 5.60 -1.14
N ILE A 131 -12.08 5.44 -0.87
CA ILE A 131 -11.38 4.15 -1.05
C ILE A 131 -11.62 3.36 0.23
N ARG A 132 -12.57 2.44 0.19
CA ARG A 132 -12.84 1.53 1.30
C ARG A 132 -11.79 0.42 1.29
N GLU A 133 -11.29 0.02 2.45
CA GLU A 133 -10.19 -0.95 2.67
C GLU A 133 -10.37 -2.29 1.94
N ILE A 134 -11.60 -2.62 1.56
CA ILE A 134 -11.96 -3.80 0.76
C ILE A 134 -11.26 -3.77 -0.62
N GLU A 135 -11.18 -2.62 -1.29
CA GLU A 135 -10.47 -2.49 -2.58
C GLU A 135 -8.94 -2.56 -2.43
N ALA A 136 -8.40 -2.25 -1.25
CA ALA A 136 -6.96 -2.26 -0.98
C ALA A 136 -6.44 -3.63 -0.50
N SER A 137 -7.35 -4.55 -0.17
CA SER A 137 -7.05 -5.86 0.42
C SER A 137 -6.99 -6.99 -0.60
N PHE A 138 -7.16 -6.71 -1.90
CA PHE A 138 -6.79 -7.59 -3.03
C PHE A 138 -5.26 -7.86 -3.14
N LYS A 139 -4.52 -7.63 -2.04
CA LYS A 139 -3.13 -8.02 -1.84
C LYS A 139 -3.03 -9.53 -1.65
N ALA A 140 -3.06 -10.27 -2.74
CA ALA A 140 -2.31 -11.52 -2.78
C ALA A 140 -1.94 -11.95 -4.21
N ALA A 141 -2.74 -11.64 -5.24
CA ALA A 141 -2.41 -12.15 -6.58
C ALA A 141 -3.04 -11.44 -7.80
N ASN A 142 -3.77 -10.32 -7.66
CA ASN A 142 -4.46 -9.67 -8.79
C ASN A 142 -5.14 -10.69 -9.73
N LEU A 143 -6.00 -11.54 -9.17
CA LEU A 143 -6.71 -12.58 -9.92
C LEU A 143 -8.18 -12.20 -10.10
N ILE A 144 -8.74 -12.53 -11.26
CA ILE A 144 -10.17 -12.40 -11.57
C ILE A 144 -10.82 -13.76 -11.38
N TYR A 145 -11.91 -13.81 -10.62
CA TYR A 145 -12.74 -15.00 -10.44
C TYR A 145 -14.01 -14.87 -11.26
N VAL A 146 -14.27 -15.82 -12.16
CA VAL A 146 -15.49 -15.88 -12.97
C VAL A 146 -16.23 -17.16 -12.63
N ILE A 147 -17.45 -17.02 -12.12
CA ILE A 147 -18.31 -18.15 -11.77
C ILE A 147 -19.47 -18.20 -12.76
N THR A 148 -19.66 -19.36 -13.36
CA THR A 148 -20.77 -19.58 -14.30
C THR A 148 -22.01 -20.08 -13.57
N LYS A 149 -23.17 -19.93 -14.23
CA LYS A 149 -24.46 -20.49 -13.76
C LYS A 149 -24.42 -22.00 -13.50
N LEU A 150 -23.52 -22.74 -14.15
CA LEU A 150 -23.35 -24.19 -13.98
C LEU A 150 -22.39 -24.57 -12.82
N GLY A 151 -21.92 -23.58 -12.05
CA GLY A 151 -21.01 -23.78 -10.92
C GLY A 151 -19.56 -24.05 -11.33
N LEU A 152 -19.17 -23.68 -12.55
CA LEU A 152 -17.75 -23.66 -12.97
C LEU A 152 -17.09 -22.37 -12.52
N LEU A 153 -15.92 -22.50 -11.89
CA LEU A 153 -15.01 -21.42 -11.55
C LEU A 153 -13.90 -21.35 -12.59
N PHE A 154 -13.64 -20.14 -13.06
CA PHE A 154 -12.47 -19.78 -13.84
C PHE A 154 -11.70 -18.71 -13.07
N VAL A 155 -10.38 -18.86 -13.02
CA VAL A 155 -9.46 -17.89 -12.41
C VAL A 155 -8.53 -17.40 -13.48
N TYR A 156 -8.46 -16.08 -13.65
CA TYR A 156 -7.58 -15.43 -14.63
C TYR A 156 -6.61 -14.50 -13.93
N ASP A 157 -5.44 -14.32 -14.52
CA ASP A 157 -4.56 -13.22 -14.17
C ASP A 157 -5.15 -11.89 -14.66
N LEU A 158 -5.21 -10.86 -13.80
CA LEU A 158 -5.77 -9.55 -14.13
C LEU A 158 -4.99 -8.82 -15.23
N GLU A 159 -3.67 -9.00 -15.29
CA GLU A 159 -2.80 -8.23 -16.19
C GLU A 159 -2.76 -8.81 -17.60
N THR A 160 -2.64 -10.13 -17.71
CA THR A 160 -2.50 -10.82 -19.00
C THR A 160 -3.78 -11.49 -19.48
N ALA A 161 -4.83 -11.56 -18.63
CA ALA A 161 -6.02 -12.38 -18.84
C ALA A 161 -5.70 -13.88 -19.05
N THR A 162 -4.52 -14.35 -18.63
CA THR A 162 -4.13 -15.76 -18.75
C THR A 162 -4.97 -16.62 -17.80
N ALA A 163 -5.52 -17.72 -18.31
CA ALA A 163 -6.27 -18.67 -17.50
C ALA A 163 -5.34 -19.41 -16.53
N VAL A 164 -5.54 -19.20 -15.23
CA VAL A 164 -4.75 -19.81 -14.15
C VAL A 164 -5.39 -21.11 -13.68
N TYR A 165 -6.69 -21.11 -13.43
CA TYR A 165 -7.37 -22.28 -12.87
C TYR A 165 -8.79 -22.42 -13.42
N ARG A 166 -9.22 -23.66 -13.61
CA ARG A 166 -10.58 -23.99 -14.02
C ARG A 166 -11.04 -25.25 -13.31
N ASN A 167 -12.15 -25.19 -12.59
CA ASN A 167 -12.77 -26.38 -12.02
C ASN A 167 -14.27 -26.17 -11.75
N ARG A 168 -15.02 -27.25 -11.61
CA ARG A 168 -16.40 -27.19 -11.12
C ARG A 168 -16.40 -27.18 -9.60
N ILE A 169 -16.94 -26.13 -9.01
CA ILE A 169 -16.98 -25.93 -7.54
C ILE A 169 -18.37 -26.21 -6.94
N SER A 170 -19.43 -26.23 -7.75
CA SER A 170 -20.78 -26.55 -7.29
C SER A 170 -21.55 -27.31 -8.36
N PRO A 171 -22.31 -28.37 -8.00
CA PRO A 171 -23.24 -29.00 -8.93
C PRO A 171 -24.50 -28.16 -9.18
N ASP A 172 -24.88 -27.32 -8.21
CA ASP A 172 -26.04 -26.44 -8.26
C ASP A 172 -25.64 -24.99 -8.58
N PRO A 173 -26.55 -24.18 -9.17
CA PRO A 173 -26.28 -22.77 -9.47
C PRO A 173 -25.91 -21.97 -8.22
N ILE A 174 -24.82 -21.21 -8.33
CA ILE A 174 -24.41 -20.20 -7.37
C ILE A 174 -25.15 -18.91 -7.71
N PHE A 175 -25.86 -18.33 -6.75
CA PHE A 175 -26.71 -17.15 -6.96
C PHE A 175 -26.24 -15.92 -6.18
N LEU A 176 -25.31 -16.09 -5.23
CA LEU A 176 -24.76 -15.01 -4.43
C LEU A 176 -23.28 -15.29 -4.15
N THR A 177 -22.43 -14.28 -4.38
CA THR A 177 -20.97 -14.39 -4.23
C THR A 177 -20.39 -13.14 -3.59
N PRO A 178 -20.36 -13.03 -2.25
CA PRO A 178 -19.68 -11.93 -1.58
C PRO A 178 -18.18 -12.19 -1.48
N GLU A 179 -17.39 -11.13 -1.39
CA GLU A 179 -15.95 -11.22 -1.16
C GLU A 179 -15.62 -11.76 0.23
N ALA A 180 -14.53 -12.53 0.35
CA ALA A 180 -14.02 -13.04 1.62
C ALA A 180 -12.90 -12.14 2.16
N THR A 181 -13.24 -10.96 2.66
CA THR A 181 -12.29 -9.89 3.01
C THR A 181 -11.24 -10.29 4.06
N SER A 182 -11.57 -11.18 4.99
CA SER A 182 -10.66 -11.61 6.07
C SER A 182 -9.61 -12.64 5.62
N VAL A 183 -9.88 -13.41 4.57
CA VAL A 183 -9.06 -14.55 4.15
C VAL A 183 -8.52 -14.40 2.72
N GLY A 184 -9.02 -13.41 1.97
CA GLY A 184 -8.79 -13.24 0.54
C GLY A 184 -9.62 -14.23 -0.30
N GLY A 185 -10.14 -13.78 -1.45
CA GLY A 185 -10.99 -14.60 -2.32
C GLY A 185 -12.48 -14.29 -2.16
N PHE A 186 -13.35 -15.31 -2.21
CA PHE A 186 -14.81 -15.10 -2.20
C PHE A 186 -15.57 -16.25 -1.52
N TYR A 187 -16.75 -15.92 -1.01
CA TYR A 187 -17.77 -16.89 -0.64
C TYR A 187 -18.72 -17.12 -1.82
N ALA A 188 -19.27 -18.31 -1.93
CA ALA A 188 -20.28 -18.66 -2.93
C ALA A 188 -21.42 -19.44 -2.28
N ILE A 189 -22.65 -19.00 -2.51
CA ILE A 189 -23.86 -19.62 -1.96
C ILE A 189 -24.64 -20.24 -3.11
N ASN A 190 -24.87 -21.55 -3.02
CA ASN A 190 -25.64 -22.29 -4.02
C ASN A 190 -27.10 -22.46 -3.60
N ARG A 191 -27.96 -22.85 -4.55
CA ARG A 191 -29.41 -23.04 -4.32
C ARG A 191 -29.77 -24.09 -3.26
N ARG A 192 -28.85 -24.96 -2.85
CA ARG A 192 -29.06 -25.91 -1.74
C ARG A 192 -28.74 -25.29 -0.37
N GLY A 193 -28.31 -24.04 -0.32
CA GLY A 193 -27.89 -23.37 0.91
C GLY A 193 -26.47 -23.73 1.35
N GLN A 194 -25.67 -24.38 0.51
CA GLN A 194 -24.26 -24.62 0.83
C GLN A 194 -23.47 -23.32 0.68
N VAL A 195 -22.63 -23.03 1.67
CA VAL A 195 -21.70 -21.89 1.66
C VAL A 195 -20.31 -22.42 1.38
N LEU A 196 -19.74 -22.03 0.25
CA LEU A 196 -18.41 -22.41 -0.21
C LEU A 196 -17.47 -21.21 -0.02
N LEU A 197 -16.29 -21.43 0.55
CA LEU A 197 -15.21 -20.44 0.59
C LEU A 197 -14.15 -20.85 -0.44
N ALA A 198 -13.79 -19.94 -1.33
CA ALA A 198 -12.73 -20.13 -2.31
C ALA A 198 -11.65 -19.08 -2.11
N THR A 199 -10.43 -19.55 -1.82
CA THR A 199 -9.25 -18.71 -1.59
C THR A 199 -8.07 -19.25 -2.41
N VAL A 200 -7.05 -18.41 -2.59
CA VAL A 200 -5.78 -18.83 -3.21
C VAL A 200 -4.93 -19.52 -2.15
N ASN A 201 -4.46 -20.72 -2.45
CA ASN A 201 -3.42 -21.36 -1.65
C ASN A 201 -2.05 -20.81 -2.04
N GLU A 202 -1.57 -19.82 -1.27
CA GLU A 202 -0.30 -19.13 -1.52
C GLU A 202 0.92 -20.06 -1.51
N GLN A 203 0.86 -21.18 -0.78
CA GLN A 203 1.98 -22.13 -0.68
C GLN A 203 2.13 -23.00 -1.94
N THR A 204 1.04 -23.23 -2.67
CA THR A 204 1.02 -24.19 -3.79
C THR A 204 0.80 -23.53 -5.14
N ILE A 205 0.31 -22.29 -5.19
CA ILE A 205 0.01 -21.60 -6.45
C ILE A 205 1.25 -21.48 -7.35
N VAL A 206 2.42 -21.18 -6.78
CA VAL A 206 3.67 -21.07 -7.54
C VAL A 206 4.02 -22.41 -8.20
N ASN A 207 3.98 -23.50 -7.43
CA ASN A 207 4.27 -24.85 -7.92
C ASN A 207 3.23 -25.34 -8.94
N PHE A 208 1.97 -24.94 -8.77
CA PHE A 208 0.89 -25.26 -9.69
C PHE A 208 1.10 -24.58 -11.06
N VAL A 209 1.38 -23.28 -11.06
CA VAL A 209 1.57 -22.51 -12.31
C VAL A 209 2.89 -22.89 -12.99
N SER A 210 3.96 -23.15 -12.23
CA SER A 210 5.24 -23.58 -12.80
C SER A 210 5.17 -25.01 -13.36
N GLY A 211 4.56 -25.94 -12.61
CA GLY A 211 4.53 -27.36 -12.98
C GLY A 211 3.43 -27.74 -13.96
N GLN A 212 2.18 -27.30 -13.72
CA GLN A 212 1.04 -27.73 -14.54
C GLN A 212 0.79 -26.83 -15.74
N LEU A 213 0.92 -25.50 -15.57
CA LEU A 213 0.73 -24.55 -16.67
C LEU A 213 2.01 -24.34 -17.49
N ASN A 214 3.17 -24.77 -16.97
CA ASN A 214 4.49 -24.59 -17.58
C ASN A 214 4.75 -23.13 -18.02
N ASN A 215 4.27 -22.16 -17.23
CA ASN A 215 4.33 -20.74 -17.55
C ASN A 215 5.17 -19.99 -16.50
N LEU A 216 6.49 -20.01 -16.71
CA LEU A 216 7.46 -19.39 -15.81
C LEU A 216 7.33 -17.86 -15.73
N GLU A 217 6.93 -17.22 -16.82
CA GLU A 217 6.77 -15.76 -16.87
C GLU A 217 5.63 -15.30 -15.97
N LEU A 218 4.49 -16.00 -16.03
CA LEU A 218 3.35 -15.75 -15.15
C LEU A 218 3.69 -16.00 -13.68
N VAL A 219 4.47 -17.06 -13.38
CA VAL A 219 4.94 -17.33 -12.01
C VAL A 219 5.75 -16.16 -11.46
N VAL A 220 6.70 -15.66 -12.25
CA VAL A 220 7.55 -14.54 -11.82
C VAL A 220 6.71 -13.27 -11.60
N SER A 221 5.74 -12.99 -12.48
CA SER A 221 4.84 -11.84 -12.31
C SER A 221 3.95 -11.99 -11.07
N LEU A 222 3.35 -13.17 -10.85
CA LEU A 222 2.53 -13.46 -9.67
C LEU A 222 3.34 -13.38 -8.38
N ALA A 223 4.54 -13.96 -8.35
CA ALA A 223 5.42 -13.93 -7.20
C ALA A 223 5.86 -12.50 -6.84
N LYS A 224 6.21 -11.69 -7.85
CA LYS A 224 6.57 -10.28 -7.67
C LYS A 224 5.41 -9.46 -7.08
N ARG A 225 4.19 -9.67 -7.58
CA ARG A 225 3.01 -8.89 -7.16
C ARG A 225 2.45 -9.36 -5.81
N GLY A 226 2.46 -10.67 -5.59
CA GLY A 226 1.84 -11.32 -4.43
C GLY A 226 2.76 -11.60 -3.26
N ASN A 227 4.09 -11.42 -3.42
CA ASN A 227 5.10 -11.83 -2.43
C ASN A 227 4.90 -13.30 -1.98
N LEU A 228 4.57 -14.16 -2.95
CA LEU A 228 4.15 -15.55 -2.70
C LEU A 228 5.36 -16.44 -2.37
N PRO A 229 5.25 -17.32 -1.36
CA PRO A 229 6.31 -18.27 -1.02
C PRO A 229 6.45 -19.36 -2.10
N GLY A 230 7.66 -19.90 -2.25
CA GLY A 230 7.97 -20.99 -3.19
C GLY A 230 8.54 -20.51 -4.54
N ALA A 231 8.54 -19.20 -4.80
CA ALA A 231 9.12 -18.62 -6.02
C ALA A 231 10.61 -18.28 -5.88
N GLU A 232 11.21 -18.50 -4.72
CA GLU A 232 12.58 -18.11 -4.39
C GLU A 232 13.57 -18.73 -5.38
N LYS A 233 13.43 -20.03 -5.62
CA LYS A 233 14.31 -20.78 -6.51
C LYS A 233 14.24 -20.26 -7.95
N LEU A 234 13.04 -20.00 -8.46
CA LEU A 234 12.82 -19.51 -9.82
C LEU A 234 13.37 -18.09 -10.01
N VAL A 235 13.21 -17.23 -9.00
CA VAL A 235 13.76 -15.87 -9.03
C VAL A 235 15.30 -15.89 -9.03
N VAL A 236 15.92 -16.80 -8.27
CA VAL A 236 17.37 -17.01 -8.25
C VAL A 236 17.89 -17.56 -9.59
N GLU A 237 17.22 -18.57 -10.15
CA GLU A 237 17.58 -19.13 -11.46
C GLU A 237 17.49 -18.05 -12.56
N ARG A 238 16.39 -17.28 -12.59
CA ARG A 238 16.22 -16.18 -13.54
C ARG A 238 17.27 -15.09 -13.37
N PHE A 239 17.67 -14.79 -12.13
CA PHE A 239 18.77 -13.87 -11.86
C PHE A 239 20.09 -14.39 -12.46
N HIS A 240 20.40 -15.67 -12.29
CA HIS A 240 21.60 -16.27 -12.89
C HIS A 240 21.58 -16.27 -14.42
N GLU A 241 20.42 -16.51 -15.04
CA GLU A 241 20.27 -16.39 -16.50
C GLU A 241 20.55 -14.97 -17.00
N LEU A 242 19.95 -13.95 -16.38
CA LEU A 242 20.17 -12.55 -16.76
C LEU A 242 21.63 -12.13 -16.56
N PHE A 243 22.25 -12.63 -15.47
CA PHE A 243 23.65 -12.38 -15.18
C PHE A 243 24.58 -13.03 -16.21
N ALA A 244 24.31 -14.28 -16.61
CA ALA A 244 25.05 -14.99 -17.65
C ALA A 244 24.90 -14.33 -19.04
N GLN A 245 23.75 -13.72 -19.31
CA GLN A 245 23.49 -12.95 -20.53
C GLN A 245 24.10 -11.54 -20.51
N THR A 246 24.88 -11.18 -19.48
CA THR A 246 25.47 -9.83 -19.28
C THR A 246 24.45 -8.69 -19.15
N LYS A 247 23.17 -9.02 -18.86
CA LYS A 247 22.09 -8.05 -18.67
C LYS A 247 22.04 -7.55 -17.23
N TYR A 248 23.11 -6.88 -16.80
CA TYR A 248 23.29 -6.48 -15.40
C TYR A 248 22.23 -5.51 -14.87
N LYS A 249 21.71 -4.61 -15.72
CA LYS A 249 20.65 -3.67 -15.34
C LYS A 249 19.34 -4.39 -14.99
N GLU A 250 18.91 -5.32 -15.84
CA GLU A 250 17.69 -6.11 -15.61
C GLU A 250 17.85 -7.04 -14.39
N ALA A 251 19.04 -7.64 -14.22
CA ALA A 251 19.37 -8.44 -13.04
C ALA A 251 19.29 -7.61 -11.75
N ALA A 252 19.77 -6.36 -11.77
CA ALA A 252 19.67 -5.45 -10.64
C ALA A 252 18.21 -5.06 -10.33
N GLU A 253 17.39 -4.84 -11.37
CA GLU A 253 15.96 -4.57 -11.19
C GLU A 253 15.24 -5.78 -10.56
N LEU A 254 15.52 -6.99 -11.05
CA LEU A 254 14.97 -8.21 -10.48
C LEU A 254 15.36 -8.39 -9.01
N ALA A 255 16.63 -8.12 -8.66
CA ALA A 255 17.10 -8.22 -7.29
C ALA A 255 16.44 -7.19 -6.36
N SER A 256 16.28 -5.94 -6.83
CA SER A 256 15.59 -4.87 -6.08
C SER A 256 14.12 -5.19 -5.77
N GLN A 257 13.46 -5.96 -6.65
CA GLN A 257 12.06 -6.37 -6.54
C GLN A 257 11.88 -7.80 -6.01
N SER A 258 12.95 -8.43 -5.53
CA SER A 258 12.86 -9.82 -5.08
C SER A 258 11.87 -9.95 -3.92
N PRO A 259 10.95 -10.93 -3.95
CA PRO A 259 10.05 -11.22 -2.84
C PRO A 259 10.86 -11.38 -1.56
N GLN A 260 10.41 -10.80 -0.45
CA GLN A 260 11.10 -10.84 0.85
C GLN A 260 12.59 -10.45 0.86
N GLY A 261 13.12 -9.84 -0.21
CA GLY A 261 14.54 -9.51 -0.34
C GLY A 261 15.48 -10.70 -0.54
N ILE A 262 15.02 -11.82 -1.09
CA ILE A 262 15.83 -13.05 -1.30
C ILE A 262 17.14 -12.79 -2.06
N LEU A 263 17.12 -11.85 -3.02
CA LEU A 263 18.29 -11.48 -3.81
C LEU A 263 19.05 -10.27 -3.24
N ARG A 264 18.57 -9.64 -2.16
CA ARG A 264 19.23 -8.50 -1.51
C ARG A 264 20.20 -8.97 -0.42
N THR A 265 21.09 -9.87 -0.81
CA THR A 265 22.03 -10.55 0.08
C THR A 265 23.48 -10.14 -0.21
N PRO A 266 24.41 -10.36 0.74
CA PRO A 266 25.83 -10.13 0.52
C PRO A 266 26.39 -10.89 -0.69
N ASP A 267 25.90 -12.09 -0.95
CA ASP A 267 26.32 -12.91 -2.10
C ASP A 267 25.99 -12.25 -3.44
N THR A 268 24.81 -11.62 -3.56
CA THR A 268 24.43 -10.89 -4.78
C THR A 268 25.35 -9.69 -5.01
N VAL A 269 25.66 -8.93 -3.95
CA VAL A 269 26.58 -7.79 -4.02
C VAL A 269 27.98 -8.26 -4.43
N ALA A 270 28.48 -9.35 -3.84
CA ALA A 270 29.76 -9.95 -4.19
C ALA A 270 29.81 -10.41 -5.66
N LYS A 271 28.71 -10.97 -6.19
CA LYS A 271 28.60 -11.30 -7.62
C LYS A 271 28.75 -10.05 -8.50
N PHE A 272 28.03 -8.97 -8.21
CA PHE A 272 28.17 -7.71 -8.97
C PHE A 272 29.56 -7.07 -8.84
N GLN A 273 30.24 -7.25 -7.70
CA GLN A 273 31.60 -6.78 -7.46
C GLN A 273 32.64 -7.57 -8.26
N SER A 274 32.42 -8.87 -8.48
CA SER A 274 33.35 -9.74 -9.20
C SER A 274 33.41 -9.49 -10.71
N VAL A 275 32.44 -8.75 -11.27
CA VAL A 275 32.37 -8.50 -12.71
C VAL A 275 33.45 -7.50 -13.14
N PRO A 276 34.34 -7.87 -14.07
CA PRO A 276 35.37 -6.95 -14.56
C PRO A 276 34.75 -5.76 -15.30
N VAL A 277 35.22 -4.55 -14.98
CA VAL A 277 34.72 -3.31 -15.58
C VAL A 277 35.34 -3.13 -16.98
N GLN A 278 34.49 -3.10 -18.01
CA GLN A 278 34.91 -2.77 -19.37
C GLN A 278 35.02 -1.24 -19.55
N ALA A 279 36.05 -0.78 -20.28
CA ALA A 279 36.28 0.64 -20.52
C ALA A 279 35.09 1.28 -21.26
N GLY A 280 34.52 2.34 -20.69
CA GLY A 280 33.35 3.06 -21.24
C GLY A 280 31.98 2.59 -20.74
N GLN A 281 31.90 1.48 -20.00
CA GLN A 281 30.64 1.05 -19.36
C GLN A 281 30.62 1.41 -17.87
N THR A 282 29.43 1.74 -17.35
CA THR A 282 29.26 1.97 -15.92
C THR A 282 29.46 0.66 -15.16
N PRO A 283 30.23 0.64 -14.06
CA PRO A 283 30.46 -0.57 -13.29
C PRO A 283 29.13 -1.25 -12.89
N PRO A 284 28.97 -2.57 -13.11
CA PRO A 284 27.72 -3.29 -12.80
C PRO A 284 27.26 -3.12 -11.35
N LEU A 285 28.20 -3.06 -10.40
CA LEU A 285 27.92 -2.79 -9.00
C LEU A 285 27.28 -1.40 -8.77
N LEU A 286 27.72 -0.38 -9.52
CA LEU A 286 27.13 0.94 -9.45
C LEU A 286 25.74 0.98 -10.10
N GLN A 287 25.52 0.18 -11.15
CA GLN A 287 24.19 0.00 -11.73
C GLN A 287 23.22 -0.64 -10.72
N TYR A 288 23.68 -1.63 -9.94
CA TYR A 288 22.91 -2.25 -8.88
C TYR A 288 22.46 -1.23 -7.82
N PHE A 289 23.41 -0.49 -7.23
CA PHE A 289 23.08 0.53 -6.23
C PHE A 289 22.25 1.69 -6.79
N GLY A 290 22.49 2.10 -8.04
CA GLY A 290 21.67 3.12 -8.72
C GLY A 290 20.20 2.71 -8.85
N THR A 291 19.95 1.46 -9.24
CA THR A 291 18.60 0.89 -9.29
C THR A 291 17.97 0.82 -7.90
N LEU A 292 18.72 0.38 -6.88
CA LEU A 292 18.24 0.35 -5.50
C LEU A 292 17.83 1.75 -5.03
N LEU A 293 18.71 2.76 -5.16
CA LEU A 293 18.43 4.13 -4.73
C LEU A 293 17.25 4.79 -5.45
N THR A 294 16.93 4.31 -6.66
CA THR A 294 15.78 4.81 -7.43
C THR A 294 14.48 4.14 -7.00
N ARG A 295 14.52 2.86 -6.64
CA ARG A 295 13.31 2.06 -6.34
C ARG A 295 13.01 1.91 -4.85
N GLY A 296 13.99 2.06 -3.96
CA GLY A 296 13.80 1.87 -2.52
C GLY A 296 14.99 2.29 -1.67
N LYS A 297 14.92 1.95 -0.38
CA LYS A 297 16.00 2.20 0.58
C LYS A 297 16.93 0.97 0.62
N PRO A 298 18.24 1.12 0.37
CA PRO A 298 19.23 0.07 0.57
C PRO A 298 19.21 -0.37 2.03
N ASN A 299 19.45 -1.66 2.28
CA ASN A 299 19.52 -2.19 3.63
C ASN A 299 20.83 -1.75 4.32
N ALA A 300 21.01 -2.06 5.61
CA ALA A 300 22.20 -1.68 6.38
C ALA A 300 23.51 -2.14 5.70
N PHE A 301 23.55 -3.38 5.20
CA PHE A 301 24.72 -3.94 4.52
C PHE A 301 24.99 -3.26 3.17
N GLU A 302 23.97 -3.09 2.34
CA GLU A 302 24.05 -2.39 1.05
C GLU A 302 24.47 -0.92 1.22
N SER A 303 23.98 -0.27 2.28
CA SER A 303 24.34 1.10 2.65
C SER A 303 25.81 1.20 3.05
N LEU A 304 26.33 0.20 3.77
CA LEU A 304 27.74 0.11 4.14
C LEU A 304 28.65 -0.04 2.89
N GLU A 305 28.33 -0.98 2.01
CA GLU A 305 29.14 -1.24 0.81
C GLU A 305 29.09 -0.08 -0.19
N LEU A 306 27.92 0.52 -0.40
CA LEU A 306 27.81 1.75 -1.19
C LEU A 306 28.67 2.87 -0.60
N SER A 307 28.66 3.01 0.73
CA SER A 307 29.44 4.07 1.40
C SER A 307 30.94 3.80 1.33
N ARG A 308 31.37 2.54 1.41
CA ARG A 308 32.78 2.14 1.20
C ARG A 308 33.28 2.55 -0.18
N LEU A 309 32.48 2.34 -1.23
CA LEU A 309 32.83 2.75 -2.59
C LEU A 309 32.98 4.27 -2.73
N VAL A 310 32.09 5.03 -2.11
CA VAL A 310 32.09 6.50 -2.21
C VAL A 310 33.20 7.14 -1.38
N VAL A 311 33.47 6.59 -0.20
CA VAL A 311 34.60 7.00 0.66
C VAL A 311 35.93 6.76 -0.04
N ASN A 312 36.15 5.57 -0.61
CA ASN A 312 37.38 5.26 -1.34
C ASN A 312 37.59 6.15 -2.59
N GLN A 313 36.51 6.66 -3.18
CA GLN A 313 36.56 7.58 -4.32
C GLN A 313 36.65 9.06 -3.90
N ASN A 314 36.79 9.37 -2.61
CA ASN A 314 36.79 10.74 -2.06
C ASN A 314 35.55 11.58 -2.44
N LYS A 315 34.39 10.94 -2.67
CA LYS A 315 33.14 11.62 -3.08
C LYS A 315 32.16 11.81 -1.91
N LYS A 316 32.67 12.28 -0.76
CA LYS A 316 31.87 12.37 0.48
C LYS A 316 30.58 13.21 0.37
N ASN A 317 30.55 14.20 -0.53
CA ASN A 317 29.38 15.04 -0.81
C ASN A 317 28.13 14.22 -1.22
N LEU A 318 28.32 13.06 -1.87
CA LEU A 318 27.20 12.18 -2.23
C LEU A 318 26.58 11.52 -1.00
N LEU A 319 27.39 11.15 -0.01
CA LEU A 319 26.91 10.58 1.25
C LEU A 319 26.12 11.60 2.06
N GLU A 320 26.58 12.85 2.10
CA GLU A 320 25.85 13.94 2.75
C GLU A 320 24.47 14.15 2.12
N ASN A 321 24.40 14.19 0.79
CA ASN A 321 23.14 14.32 0.06
C ASN A 321 22.20 13.13 0.31
N TRP A 322 22.71 11.90 0.24
CA TRP A 322 21.88 10.71 0.49
C TRP A 322 21.42 10.62 1.94
N LEU A 323 22.25 11.05 2.90
CA LEU A 323 21.87 11.09 4.31
C LEU A 323 20.82 12.18 4.58
N ALA A 324 20.93 13.34 3.92
CA ALA A 324 19.94 14.42 3.99
C ALA A 324 18.60 14.03 3.36
N GLU A 325 18.62 13.30 2.24
CA GLU A 325 17.44 12.76 1.58
C GLU A 325 16.85 11.49 2.24
N ASP A 326 17.43 11.04 3.35
CA ASP A 326 17.07 9.81 4.08
C ASP A 326 17.09 8.52 3.24
N LYS A 327 17.97 8.49 2.23
CA LYS A 327 18.11 7.39 1.27
C LYS A 327 18.98 6.23 1.75
N LEU A 328 19.65 6.32 2.89
CA LEU A 328 20.53 5.26 3.41
C LEU A 328 19.98 4.70 4.72
N GLU A 329 20.09 3.39 4.90
CA GLU A 329 19.87 2.78 6.21
C GLU A 329 21.13 2.95 7.05
N CYS A 330 20.99 3.64 8.18
CA CYS A 330 22.11 3.96 9.06
C CYS A 330 22.38 2.80 10.03
N SER A 331 23.63 2.35 10.09
CA SER A 331 24.12 1.35 11.05
C SER A 331 25.33 1.89 11.82
N GLU A 332 25.69 1.24 12.93
CA GLU A 332 26.89 1.60 13.70
C GLU A 332 28.16 1.39 12.86
N GLU A 333 28.24 0.28 12.13
CA GLU A 333 29.34 -0.04 11.21
C GLU A 333 29.53 1.03 10.12
N LEU A 334 28.43 1.61 9.63
CA LEU A 334 28.47 2.71 8.68
C LEU A 334 29.02 3.99 9.33
N GLY A 335 28.65 4.25 10.57
CA GLY A 335 29.20 5.36 11.36
C GLY A 335 30.70 5.23 11.57
N ASP A 336 31.21 4.03 11.87
CA ASP A 336 32.63 3.77 12.08
C ASP A 336 33.44 3.99 10.80
N LEU A 337 32.91 3.55 9.66
CA LEU A 337 33.52 3.78 8.35
C LEU A 337 33.64 5.28 8.04
N VAL A 338 32.55 6.04 8.23
CA VAL A 338 32.52 7.47 7.90
C VAL A 338 33.36 8.31 8.88
N LYS A 339 33.53 7.86 10.13
CA LYS A 339 34.38 8.51 11.13
C LYS A 339 35.82 8.68 10.68
N THR A 340 36.33 7.77 9.86
CA THR A 340 37.69 7.87 9.29
C THR A 340 37.86 9.07 8.34
N VAL A 341 36.75 9.62 7.82
CA VAL A 341 36.73 10.71 6.85
C VAL A 341 36.17 12.00 7.47
N ASP A 342 35.09 11.90 8.25
CA ASP A 342 34.35 13.04 8.77
C ASP A 342 33.62 12.70 10.09
N ASN A 343 34.08 13.29 11.19
CA ASN A 343 33.55 13.05 12.53
C ASN A 343 32.12 13.60 12.72
N ASP A 344 31.78 14.71 12.08
CA ASP A 344 30.47 15.35 12.24
C ASP A 344 29.39 14.59 11.45
N LEU A 345 29.75 14.08 10.27
CA LEU A 345 28.87 13.22 9.49
C LEU A 345 28.64 11.86 10.18
N ALA A 346 29.69 11.27 10.75
CA ALA A 346 29.60 10.03 11.52
C ALA A 346 28.64 10.18 12.72
N LEU A 347 28.70 11.30 13.45
CA LEU A 347 27.79 11.56 14.56
C LEU A 347 26.31 11.57 14.12
N LYS A 348 26.01 12.18 12.97
CA LYS A 348 24.65 12.20 12.41
C LYS A 348 24.17 10.78 12.05
N ILE A 349 25.07 9.93 11.54
CA ILE A 349 24.77 8.54 11.20
C ILE A 349 24.50 7.72 12.47
N TYR A 350 25.31 7.88 13.53
CA TYR A 350 25.08 7.19 14.81
C TYR A 350 23.74 7.54 15.45
N ILE A 351 23.39 8.84 15.45
CA ILE A 351 22.11 9.31 15.98
C ILE A 351 20.94 8.68 15.19
N LYS A 352 21.04 8.65 13.85
CA LYS A 352 20.02 8.02 12.99
C LYS A 352 19.95 6.50 13.14
N ALA A 353 21.09 5.81 13.25
CA ALA A 353 21.15 4.36 13.43
C ALA A 353 20.43 3.94 14.72
N ARG A 354 20.59 4.72 15.80
CA ARG A 354 19.95 4.46 17.09
C ARG A 354 18.47 4.84 17.15
N ALA A 355 18.03 5.78 16.31
CA ALA A 355 16.60 6.05 16.15
C ALA A 355 15.85 4.87 15.51
N ASN A 356 16.54 4.07 14.69
CA ASN A 356 15.95 2.92 14.02
C ASN A 356 15.93 1.63 14.87
N SER A 357 16.75 1.52 15.92
CA SER A 357 16.91 0.28 16.71
C SER A 357 15.94 0.13 17.91
N ASN A 358 14.96 1.02 18.08
CA ASN A 358 13.95 1.10 19.16
C ASN A 358 14.06 0.09 20.33
N GLY A 359 14.75 0.51 21.39
CA GLY A 359 14.45 0.17 22.78
C GLY A 359 14.29 1.46 23.58
N PHE A 360 13.09 1.72 24.11
CA PHE A 360 12.69 2.99 24.74
C PHE A 360 13.33 3.28 26.12
N THR A 361 14.28 2.48 26.60
CA THR A 361 14.76 2.52 28.00
C THR A 361 16.18 3.05 28.22
N SER A 362 16.95 3.41 27.18
CA SER A 362 18.35 3.87 27.36
C SER A 362 18.66 5.23 26.72
N LYS A 363 17.66 6.08 26.49
CA LYS A 363 17.85 7.35 25.77
C LYS A 363 18.56 8.44 26.58
N GLN A 364 18.43 8.48 27.91
CA GLN A 364 18.99 9.57 28.74
C GLN A 364 20.41 9.33 29.29
N GLU A 365 20.79 8.10 29.64
CA GLU A 365 22.08 7.85 30.31
C GLU A 365 23.29 7.84 29.37
N HIS A 366 23.09 7.64 28.07
CA HIS A 366 24.18 7.51 27.11
C HIS A 366 24.48 8.81 26.33
N GLU A 367 23.50 9.71 26.18
CA GLU A 367 23.75 11.08 25.69
C GLU A 367 24.73 11.83 26.59
N GLN A 368 24.63 11.65 27.93
CA GLN A 368 25.59 12.24 28.87
C GLN A 368 27.02 11.69 28.70
N ARG A 369 27.18 10.40 28.33
CA ARG A 369 28.50 9.79 28.14
C ARG A 369 29.19 10.25 26.86
N LEU A 370 28.45 10.38 25.76
CA LEU A 370 29.00 10.86 24.48
C LEU A 370 29.30 12.37 24.52
N LEU A 371 28.47 13.18 25.18
CA LEU A 371 28.78 14.59 25.47
C LEU A 371 30.03 14.71 26.37
N GLN A 372 30.18 13.88 27.40
CA GLN A 372 31.42 13.84 28.20
C GLN A 372 32.65 13.44 27.38
N GLN A 373 32.51 12.51 26.44
CA GLN A 373 33.64 12.03 25.63
C GLN A 373 34.05 13.05 24.56
N HIS A 374 33.08 13.74 23.94
CA HIS A 374 33.33 14.84 23.00
C HIS A 374 33.92 16.09 23.70
N CYS A 375 33.47 16.40 24.91
CA CYS A 375 34.07 17.45 25.73
C CYS A 375 35.52 17.11 26.15
N ARG A 376 35.82 15.83 26.46
CA ARG A 376 37.17 15.38 26.85
C ARG A 376 38.21 15.45 25.72
N THR A 377 37.80 15.28 24.46
CA THR A 377 38.73 15.34 23.32
C THR A 377 39.02 16.76 22.83
N ASN A 378 38.16 17.74 23.13
CA ASN A 378 38.23 19.09 22.55
C ASN A 378 38.51 20.24 23.54
N THR A 379 38.75 19.98 24.83
CA THR A 379 39.07 21.07 25.78
C THR A 379 40.43 20.90 26.46
N ARG A 380 41.35 21.84 26.20
CA ARG A 380 42.52 22.10 27.04
C ARG A 380 42.06 22.55 28.44
N PRO A 381 42.77 22.18 29.52
CA PRO A 381 42.31 22.44 30.87
C PRO A 381 42.44 23.94 31.16
N ASN A 382 41.32 24.61 31.43
CA ASN A 382 41.36 25.84 32.20
C ASN A 382 40.36 25.75 33.35
N ALA A 383 40.89 25.95 34.55
CA ALA A 383 40.23 25.74 35.81
C ALA A 383 39.08 26.75 36.01
N ASN A 384 37.91 26.25 36.43
CA ASN A 384 37.18 26.72 37.61
C ASN A 384 35.87 25.93 37.78
N LEU A 385 35.94 24.97 38.70
CA LEU A 385 34.84 24.16 39.21
C LEU A 385 34.07 24.93 40.30
N THR A 386 32.77 25.16 40.11
CA THR A 386 31.71 25.30 41.15
C THR A 386 30.39 25.55 40.41
N ARG A 387 29.26 24.84 40.53
CA ARG A 387 28.68 23.76 41.35
C ARG A 387 27.56 23.10 40.49
N PRO A 388 27.18 21.83 40.69
CA PRO A 388 26.02 21.24 40.01
C PRO A 388 24.70 21.61 40.71
N VAL A 389 23.69 22.02 39.93
CA VAL A 389 22.30 22.18 40.37
C VAL A 389 21.67 20.79 40.52
N LYS A 390 21.24 20.45 41.74
CA LYS A 390 20.42 19.27 42.05
C LYS A 390 18.97 19.56 41.64
N LEU A 391 18.42 18.81 40.68
CA LEU A 391 16.98 18.69 40.46
C LEU A 391 16.48 17.45 41.21
N SER A 392 15.57 17.64 42.15
CA SER A 392 14.95 16.59 42.97
C SER A 392 13.84 15.88 42.20
N LEU A 393 13.91 14.55 42.18
CA LEU A 393 12.84 13.64 41.76
C LEU A 393 11.94 13.35 42.98
N SER A 394 10.67 13.73 42.91
CA SER A 394 9.60 13.21 43.79
C SER A 394 8.29 13.17 43.00
N GLY A 395 7.77 11.97 42.76
CA GLY A 395 6.47 11.74 42.12
C GLY A 395 6.47 10.53 41.18
N ILE A 396 6.51 9.32 41.76
CA ILE A 396 6.15 8.05 41.11
C ILE A 396 4.72 7.70 41.59
N GLU A 397 4.00 6.90 40.78
CA GLU A 397 2.63 6.34 40.96
C GLU A 397 1.49 7.24 40.45
N ALA A 398 0.43 6.76 39.77
CA ALA A 398 0.08 5.52 39.10
C ALA A 398 -1.09 5.85 38.14
N GLY A 399 -1.37 5.02 37.13
CA GLY A 399 -2.43 5.27 36.13
C GLY A 399 -3.87 5.28 36.70
N PRO A 400 -4.88 5.75 35.94
CA PRO A 400 -6.26 5.72 36.41
C PRO A 400 -6.99 4.47 35.87
N GLN A 401 -7.26 3.51 36.78
CA GLN A 401 -8.47 2.68 36.72
C GLN A 401 -9.59 3.43 37.43
N ILE A 402 -10.70 3.67 36.73
CA ILE A 402 -11.93 4.22 37.29
C ILE A 402 -12.73 3.07 37.90
N ILE A 403 -12.87 3.05 39.23
CA ILE A 403 -13.89 2.26 39.93
C ILE A 403 -14.61 3.19 40.90
N LEU A 404 -15.92 3.34 40.68
CA LEU A 404 -16.85 4.06 41.55
C LEU A 404 -17.17 3.21 42.78
N GLN A 405 -16.98 3.78 43.98
CA GLN A 405 -17.71 3.34 45.17
C GLN A 405 -17.89 4.51 46.16
N CYS A 406 -19.15 4.86 46.42
CA CYS A 406 -19.58 5.69 47.54
C CYS A 406 -19.41 4.93 48.87
N LYS A 407 -18.94 5.61 49.93
CA LYS A 407 -19.70 5.82 51.16
C LYS A 407 -18.92 6.58 52.24
N ASP A 408 -19.63 7.54 52.82
CA ASP A 408 -19.72 7.93 54.22
C ASP A 408 -18.46 8.41 54.97
N SER A 409 -18.48 9.73 55.21
CA SER A 409 -17.82 10.42 56.32
C SER A 409 -18.17 9.79 57.67
N PRO A 410 -17.28 9.93 58.66
CA PRO A 410 -17.70 10.71 59.81
C PRO A 410 -16.65 11.71 60.29
N THR A 411 -17.16 12.89 60.63
CA THR A 411 -16.52 13.98 61.36
C THR A 411 -16.20 13.56 62.81
N LYS A 412 -15.04 14.00 63.31
CA LYS A 412 -14.69 14.40 64.69
C LYS A 412 -13.19 14.77 64.63
N LEU A 413 -12.71 15.96 65.01
CA LEU A 413 -13.09 16.91 66.06
C LEU A 413 -13.20 18.34 65.51
#